data_AF-A0A2N1AN60-F1
#
_entry.id   AF-A0A2N1AN60-F1
#
_cell.length_a   1.000
_cell.length_b   1.000
_cell.length_c   1.000
_cell.angle_alpha   90.00
_cell.angle_beta   90.00
_cell.angle_gamma   90.00
#
_symmetry.space_group_name_H-M   'P 1'
#
loop_
_entity.id
_entity.type
_entity.pdbx_description
1 polymer ?
#
loop_
_entity_poly.entity_id
_entity_poly.type
_entity_poly.pdbx_seq_one_letter_code
_entity_poly.pdbx_strand_id
1 'polypeptide(L)'
;MSMRSVTHQMPATAGREKACQGEALSSCSSDETGLPRQVPEDAGQGLLERAFARENMLRAWKRVRANKGAAGIDGLDIAQTAEHLRWAWPDIRQQLLA
;
A
#
# COMPACT_ATOMS: atom_id res chain seq x y z
N MET A 1 51.75 -12.34 -8.55
CA MET A 1 51.95 -12.11 -7.11
C MET A 1 50.86 -12.85 -6.37
N SER A 2 51.21 -13.93 -5.66
CA SER A 2 50.26 -14.84 -5.03
C SER A 2 49.91 -14.31 -3.63
N MET A 3 48.65 -13.92 -3.43
CA MET A 3 48.19 -13.42 -2.13
C MET A 3 47.95 -14.59 -1.18
N ARG A 4 48.59 -14.55 -0.01
CA ARG A 4 48.41 -15.54 1.07
C ARG A 4 47.02 -15.36 1.68
N SER A 5 46.24 -16.43 1.78
CA SER A 5 44.97 -16.44 2.49
C SER A 5 45.20 -16.28 4.00
N VAL A 6 44.49 -15.32 4.60
CA VAL A 6 44.48 -15.10 6.05
C VAL A 6 43.62 -16.21 6.66
N THR A 7 44.22 -17.03 7.53
CA THR A 7 43.47 -18.00 8.32
C THR A 7 42.70 -17.26 9.41
N HIS A 8 41.38 -17.44 9.44
CA HIS A 8 40.56 -16.94 10.55
C HIS A 8 41.02 -17.59 11.85
N GLN A 9 41.23 -16.78 12.89
CA GLN A 9 41.41 -17.26 14.25
C GLN A 9 40.14 -18.04 14.66
N MET A 10 40.33 -19.28 15.12
CA MET A 10 39.24 -20.05 15.72
C MET A 10 38.71 -19.30 16.96
N PRO A 11 37.39 -19.10 17.10
CA PRO A 11 36.83 -18.66 18.37
C PRO A 11 37.06 -19.77 19.40
N ALA A 12 37.63 -19.38 20.54
CA ALA A 12 37.84 -20.29 21.67
C ALA A 12 36.48 -20.83 22.15
N THR A 13 36.43 -22.13 22.46
CA THR A 13 35.29 -22.81 23.09
C THR A 13 35.10 -22.32 24.51
N ALA A 14 34.61 -21.09 24.68
CA ALA A 14 34.09 -20.60 25.94
C ALA A 14 32.62 -21.04 26.04
N GLY A 15 32.41 -22.19 26.68
CA GLY A 15 31.11 -22.80 26.87
C GLY A 15 30.10 -21.86 27.52
N ARG A 16 28.96 -21.67 26.85
CA ARG A 16 27.67 -21.46 27.49
C ARG A 16 26.65 -22.32 26.75
N GLU A 17 26.49 -23.53 27.27
CA GLU A 17 25.30 -24.33 27.01
C GLU A 17 24.08 -23.50 27.41
N LYS A 18 23.31 -23.08 26.42
CA LYS A 18 21.87 -22.86 26.61
C LYS A 18 21.18 -23.70 25.56
N ALA A 19 20.75 -24.87 26.00
CA ALA A 19 19.71 -25.63 25.33
C ALA A 19 18.44 -24.76 25.31
N CYS A 20 18.26 -23.98 24.26
CA CYS A 20 16.95 -23.48 23.90
C CYS A 20 16.24 -24.61 23.15
N GLN A 21 15.71 -25.57 23.91
CA GLN A 21 14.57 -26.33 23.43
C GLN A 21 13.37 -25.38 23.44
N GLY A 22 13.08 -24.83 22.28
CA GLY A 22 11.84 -24.12 21.99
C GLY A 22 11.35 -24.57 20.63
N GLU A 23 10.11 -25.04 20.57
CA GLU A 23 9.46 -25.63 19.37
C GLU A 23 9.09 -24.59 18.29
N ALA A 24 9.58 -23.37 18.39
CA ALA A 24 9.45 -22.40 17.32
C ALA A 24 10.60 -22.62 16.34
N LEU A 25 10.27 -22.95 15.08
CA LEU A 25 11.20 -22.87 13.96
C LEU A 25 11.79 -21.44 13.92
N SER A 26 12.95 -21.25 14.55
CA SER A 26 13.73 -20.06 14.41
C SER A 26 14.44 -20.14 13.07
N SER A 27 13.72 -19.82 11.99
CA SER A 27 14.38 -19.29 10.80
C SER A 27 14.77 -17.85 11.10
N CYS A 28 15.83 -17.69 11.88
CA CYS A 28 16.68 -16.51 11.79
C CYS A 28 17.35 -16.53 10.40
N SER A 29 16.60 -16.12 9.39
CA SER A 29 17.13 -15.53 8.16
C SER A 29 16.44 -14.18 7.99
N SER A 30 16.74 -13.26 8.92
CA SER A 30 16.72 -11.85 8.52
C SER A 30 17.94 -11.67 7.62
N ASP A 31 17.76 -11.98 6.34
CA ASP A 31 18.68 -11.54 5.30
C ASP A 31 18.03 -10.28 4.72
N GLU A 32 18.50 -9.14 5.24
CA GLU A 32 18.10 -7.83 4.76
C GLU A 32 18.42 -7.73 3.27
N THR A 33 17.35 -7.71 2.47
CA THR A 33 17.01 -6.64 1.51
C THR A 33 16.27 -7.34 0.37
N GLY A 34 14.98 -7.65 0.60
CA GLY A 34 14.10 -7.85 -0.54
C GLY A 34 14.24 -6.60 -1.42
N LEU A 35 14.63 -6.80 -2.69
CA LEU A 35 14.75 -5.73 -3.69
C LEU A 35 13.69 -4.66 -3.42
N PRO A 36 14.02 -3.35 -3.47
CA PRO A 36 12.98 -2.33 -3.38
C PRO A 36 11.89 -2.77 -4.34
N ARG A 37 10.68 -3.04 -3.79
CA ARG A 37 9.54 -3.53 -4.57
C ARG A 37 9.57 -2.71 -5.85
N GLN A 38 9.86 -3.34 -6.99
CA GLN A 38 9.95 -2.62 -8.25
C GLN A 38 8.54 -2.12 -8.50
N VAL A 39 8.27 -0.92 -7.99
CA VAL A 39 7.10 -0.15 -8.33
C VAL A 39 7.33 0.09 -9.81
N PRO A 40 6.50 -0.48 -10.70
CA PRO A 40 6.68 -0.21 -12.12
C PRO A 40 6.75 1.30 -12.28
N GLU A 41 7.68 1.80 -13.07
CA GLU A 41 7.92 3.24 -13.31
C GLU A 41 6.63 4.00 -13.68
N ASP A 42 5.62 3.24 -14.12
CA ASP A 42 4.28 3.66 -14.53
C ASP A 42 3.21 3.63 -13.41
N ALA A 43 3.57 3.28 -12.17
CA ALA A 43 2.59 3.08 -11.09
C ALA A 43 1.82 4.36 -10.74
N GLY A 44 2.38 5.52 -11.04
CA GLY A 44 1.75 6.83 -10.84
C GLY A 44 1.01 7.39 -12.06
N GLN A 45 1.26 6.87 -13.27
CA GLN A 45 0.63 7.43 -14.46
C GLN A 45 -0.83 7.00 -14.54
N GLY A 46 -1.69 7.94 -14.92
CA GLY A 46 -3.11 7.66 -15.12
C GLY A 46 -3.91 7.39 -13.83
N LEU A 47 -3.38 7.72 -12.65
CA LEU A 47 -4.06 7.44 -11.38
C LEU A 47 -5.39 8.17 -11.25
N LEU A 48 -5.46 9.40 -11.75
CA LEU A 48 -6.68 10.22 -11.68
C LEU A 48 -7.77 9.63 -12.58
N GLU A 49 -7.40 9.19 -13.77
CA GLU A 49 -8.25 8.52 -14.75
C GLU A 49 -8.74 7.18 -14.21
N ARG A 50 -7.85 6.41 -13.55
CA ARG A 50 -8.21 5.16 -12.86
C ARG A 50 -9.13 5.44 -11.66
N ALA A 51 -8.93 6.54 -10.94
CA ALA A 51 -9.79 6.94 -9.82
C ALA A 51 -11.20 7.30 -10.30
N PHE A 52 -11.31 8.00 -11.44
CA PHE A 52 -12.59 8.37 -12.06
C PHE A 52 -13.16 7.30 -13.00
N ALA A 53 -12.53 6.13 -13.09
CA ALA A 53 -13.09 4.98 -13.80
C ALA A 53 -14.48 4.65 -13.24
N ARG A 54 -15.42 4.32 -14.12
CA ARG A 54 -16.83 4.12 -13.80
C ARG A 54 -17.02 3.11 -12.66
N GLU A 55 -16.31 2.00 -12.72
CA GLU A 55 -16.36 0.93 -11.73
C GLU A 55 -15.86 1.39 -10.36
N ASN A 56 -14.83 2.25 -10.34
CA ASN A 56 -14.30 2.80 -9.11
C ASN A 56 -15.29 3.79 -8.47
N MET A 57 -15.86 4.69 -9.27
CA MET A 57 -16.88 5.65 -8.82
C MET A 57 -18.13 4.95 -8.28
N LEU A 58 -18.60 3.89 -8.95
CA LEU A 58 -19.74 3.11 -8.44
C LEU A 58 -19.42 2.43 -7.10
N ARG A 59 -18.20 1.93 -6.91
CA ARG A 59 -17.76 1.37 -5.61
C ARG A 59 -17.64 2.44 -4.54
N ALA A 60 -17.08 3.60 -4.87
CA ALA A 60 -17.01 4.75 -3.98
C ALA A 60 -18.41 5.18 -3.54
N TRP A 61 -19.35 5.32 -4.49
CA TRP A 61 -20.73 5.69 -4.23
C TRP A 61 -21.45 4.69 -3.30
N LYS A 62 -21.23 3.38 -3.49
CA LYS A 62 -21.76 2.36 -2.57
C LYS A 62 -21.27 2.55 -1.14
N ARG A 63 -19.98 2.86 -0.95
CA ARG A 63 -19.40 3.10 0.38
C ARG A 63 -19.92 4.38 1.03
N VAL A 64 -20.03 5.47 0.27
CA VAL A 64 -20.61 6.74 0.75
C VAL A 64 -22.01 6.51 1.29
N ARG A 65 -22.86 5.78 0.54
CA ARG A 65 -24.21 5.42 0.99
C ARG A 65 -24.21 4.52 2.24
N ALA A 66 -23.29 3.58 2.33
CA ALA A 66 -23.18 2.68 3.49
C ALA A 66 -22.73 3.40 4.76
N ASN A 67 -21.90 4.44 4.63
CA ASN A 67 -21.37 5.20 5.76
C ASN A 67 -22.41 6.10 6.42
N LYS A 68 -23.50 6.47 5.71
CA LYS A 68 -24.64 7.25 6.24
C LYS A 68 -24.22 8.54 6.98
N GLY A 69 -23.12 9.17 6.56
CA GLY A 69 -22.60 10.37 7.20
C GLY A 69 -23.59 11.54 7.17
N ALA A 70 -23.35 12.53 8.03
CA ALA A 70 -24.10 13.79 8.01
C ALA A 70 -23.81 14.59 6.73
N ALA A 71 -24.75 15.46 6.36
CA ALA A 71 -24.58 16.39 5.25
C ALA A 71 -23.37 17.31 5.46
N GLY A 72 -22.73 17.70 4.35
CA GLY A 72 -21.60 18.63 4.36
C GLY A 72 -22.04 20.08 4.54
N ILE A 73 -21.12 21.00 4.22
CA ILE A 73 -21.38 22.46 4.15
C ILE A 73 -22.49 22.81 3.15
N ASP A 74 -22.63 22.02 2.10
CA ASP A 74 -23.67 22.12 1.09
C ASP A 74 -25.07 21.75 1.63
N GLY A 75 -25.15 21.08 2.78
CA GLY A 75 -26.40 20.67 3.40
C GLY A 75 -27.17 19.62 2.61
N LEU A 76 -26.56 19.03 1.57
CA LEU A 76 -27.21 18.03 0.72
C LEU A 76 -27.21 16.66 1.40
N ASP A 77 -28.36 16.00 1.39
CA ASP A 77 -28.43 14.60 1.74
C ASP A 77 -27.86 13.70 0.62
N ILE A 78 -27.74 12.41 0.92
CA ILE A 78 -27.17 11.42 0.00
C ILE A 78 -28.02 11.26 -1.27
N ALA A 79 -29.35 11.40 -1.19
CA ALA A 79 -30.24 11.27 -2.34
C ALA A 79 -30.14 12.52 -3.26
N GLN A 80 -30.16 13.70 -2.66
CA GLN A 80 -29.97 14.99 -3.33
C GLN A 80 -28.61 15.08 -4.01
N THR A 81 -27.56 14.57 -3.34
CA THR A 81 -26.21 14.46 -3.93
C THR A 81 -26.24 13.57 -5.17
N ALA A 82 -26.97 12.45 -5.14
CA ALA A 82 -27.08 11.55 -6.27
C ALA A 82 -27.75 12.24 -7.48
N GLU A 83 -28.79 13.03 -7.24
CA GLU A 83 -29.49 13.78 -8.29
C GLU A 83 -28.61 14.90 -8.86
N HIS A 84 -27.92 15.64 -8.00
CA HIS A 84 -27.01 16.70 -8.42
C HIS A 84 -25.89 16.16 -9.32
N LEU A 85 -25.27 15.05 -8.92
CA LEU A 85 -24.19 14.42 -9.69
C LEU A 85 -24.63 13.93 -11.08
N ARG A 86 -25.92 13.67 -11.32
CA ARG A 86 -26.38 13.26 -12.68
C ARG A 86 -26.13 14.34 -13.73
N TRP A 87 -26.18 15.61 -13.32
CA TRP A 87 -26.05 16.75 -14.22
C TRP A 87 -24.69 17.42 -14.10
N ALA A 88 -24.15 17.52 -12.88
CA ALA A 88 -22.90 18.22 -12.62
C ALA A 88 -21.64 17.38 -12.90
N TRP A 89 -21.75 16.04 -12.94
CA TRP A 89 -20.56 15.18 -13.06
C TRP A 89 -19.71 15.39 -14.32
N PRO A 90 -20.27 15.61 -15.53
CA PRO A 90 -19.46 15.89 -16.71
C PRO A 90 -18.57 17.12 -16.53
N ASP A 91 -19.12 18.20 -15.99
CA ASP A 91 -18.40 19.47 -15.78
C ASP A 91 -17.34 19.33 -14.68
N ILE A 92 -17.70 18.70 -13.56
CA ILE A 92 -16.76 18.40 -12.46
C ILE A 92 -15.60 17.55 -12.97
N ARG A 93 -15.89 16.50 -13.75
CA ARG A 93 -14.87 15.61 -14.31
C ARG A 93 -13.94 16.36 -15.25
N GLN A 94 -14.47 17.26 -16.08
CA GLN A 94 -13.66 18.09 -16.97
C GLN A 94 -12.74 19.03 -16.17
N GLN A 95 -13.26 19.68 -15.13
CA GLN A 95 -12.46 20.56 -14.28
C GLN A 95 -11.35 19.83 -13.52
N LEU A 96 -11.58 18.56 -13.14
CA LEU A 96 -10.60 17.76 -12.41
C LEU A 96 -9.53 17.13 -13.30
N LEU A 97 -9.81 16.93 -14.59
CA LEU A 97 -8.89 16.33 -15.57
C LEU A 97 -8.22 17.36 -16.50
N ALA A 98 -8.51 18.65 -16.33
CA ALA A 98 -7.95 19.75 -17.11
C ALA A 98 -6.51 20.11 -16.72
#